data_AF-A0A957D9V2-F1
#
_entry.id   AF-A0A957D9V2-F1
#
_cell.length_a   1.000
_cell.length_b   1.000
_cell.length_c   1.000
_cell.angle_alpha   90.00
_cell.angle_beta   90.00
_cell.angle_gamma   90.00
#
_symmetry.space_group_name_H-M   'P 1'
#
loop_
_entity.id
_entity.type
_entity.pdbx_description
1 polymer ?
#
loop_
_entity_poly.entity_id
_entity_poly.type
_entity_poly.pdbx_seq_one_letter_code
_entity_poly.pdbx_strand_id
1 'polypeptide(L)'
;MAKSKVDWFGEDVMLKVVSATRQAIEATAIRVVGQTEINITANNQVDTGFMRNSVYFATKDDSTYEDADTDGAYVNLQGDLVERSLAPEAPLPAEYDALVCIGADYAIFQEMANSFLYPALQQVRGEVKGILQRTAKEAGL
;
A
#
# COMPACT_ATOMS: atom_id res chain seq x y z
N MET A 1 -2.62 -29.77 -49.14
CA MET A 1 -2.33 -28.72 -48.14
C MET A 1 -2.11 -29.41 -46.80
N ALA A 2 -0.91 -29.35 -46.24
CA ALA A 2 -0.65 -29.89 -44.91
C ALA A 2 -1.29 -28.93 -43.88
N LYS A 3 -2.25 -29.43 -43.09
CA LYS A 3 -2.77 -28.69 -41.93
C LYS A 3 -1.66 -28.65 -40.88
N SER A 4 -1.09 -27.47 -40.63
CA SER A 4 -0.24 -27.26 -39.47
C SER A 4 -1.07 -27.47 -38.21
N LYS A 5 -0.61 -28.39 -37.35
CA LYS A 5 -1.19 -28.59 -36.03
C LYS A 5 -0.66 -27.46 -35.14
N VAL A 6 -1.55 -26.61 -34.64
CA VAL A 6 -1.18 -25.57 -33.67
C VAL A 6 -1.34 -26.20 -32.30
N ASP A 7 -0.24 -26.32 -31.56
CA ASP A 7 -0.29 -26.67 -30.14
C ASP A 7 -0.70 -25.41 -29.37
N TRP A 8 -1.94 -25.41 -28.88
CA TRP A 8 -2.53 -24.31 -28.13
C TRP A 8 -2.19 -24.46 -26.65
N PHE A 9 -1.37 -23.55 -26.12
CA PHE A 9 -0.93 -23.51 -24.72
C PHE A 9 -1.77 -22.52 -23.88
N GLY A 10 -3.09 -22.49 -24.11
CA GLY A 10 -3.97 -21.48 -23.49
C GLY A 10 -3.91 -21.47 -21.97
N GLU A 11 -3.86 -22.65 -21.33
CA GLU A 11 -3.77 -22.75 -19.87
C GLU A 11 -2.46 -22.16 -19.34
N ASP A 12 -1.32 -22.48 -19.95
CA ASP A 12 -0.02 -21.93 -19.56
C ASP A 12 0.04 -20.40 -19.76
N VAL A 13 -0.57 -19.90 -20.85
CA VAL A 13 -0.67 -18.45 -21.10
C VAL A 13 -1.51 -17.79 -20.02
N MET A 14 -2.68 -18.37 -19.68
CA MET A 14 -3.55 -17.83 -18.63
C MET A 14 -2.84 -17.82 -17.26
N LEU A 15 -2.15 -18.88 -16.89
CA LEU A 15 -1.39 -18.95 -15.63
C LEU A 15 -0.30 -17.87 -15.57
N LYS A 16 0.44 -17.67 -16.67
CA LYS A 16 1.45 -16.61 -16.76
C LYS A 16 0.85 -15.21 -16.65
N VAL A 17 -0.30 -14.97 -17.29
CA VAL A 17 -1.01 -13.69 -17.19
C VAL A 17 -1.44 -13.43 -15.75
N VAL A 18 -2.05 -14.41 -15.07
CA VAL A 18 -2.46 -14.27 -13.67
C VAL A 18 -1.26 -13.96 -12.76
N SER A 19 -0.15 -14.69 -12.94
CA SER A 19 1.08 -14.44 -12.17
C SER A 19 1.64 -13.03 -12.43
N ALA A 20 1.65 -12.58 -13.69
CA ALA A 20 2.13 -11.25 -14.04
C ALA A 20 1.23 -10.14 -13.47
N THR A 21 -0.10 -10.34 -13.47
CA THR A 21 -1.04 -9.41 -12.87
C THR A 21 -0.81 -9.28 -11.36
N ARG A 22 -0.59 -10.39 -10.64
CA ARG A 22 -0.29 -10.35 -9.19
C ARG A 22 0.98 -9.57 -8.90
N GLN A 23 2.07 -9.85 -9.61
CA GLN A 23 3.33 -9.11 -9.46
C GLN A 23 3.16 -7.62 -9.78
N ALA A 24 2.32 -7.27 -10.77
CA ALA A 24 2.04 -5.87 -11.09
C ALA A 24 1.24 -5.17 -9.98
N ILE A 25 0.29 -5.85 -9.34
CA ILE A 25 -0.49 -5.32 -8.20
C ILE A 25 0.42 -5.11 -7.00
N GLU A 26 1.25 -6.10 -6.67
CA GLU A 26 2.21 -6.02 -5.57
C GLU A 26 3.23 -4.89 -5.79
N ALA A 27 3.84 -4.82 -6.98
CA ALA A 27 4.74 -3.73 -7.33
C ALA A 27 4.06 -2.35 -7.25
N THR A 28 2.76 -2.28 -7.56
CA THR A 28 1.98 -1.05 -7.41
C THR A 28 1.78 -0.70 -5.93
N ALA A 29 1.46 -1.68 -5.08
CA ALA A 29 1.31 -1.47 -3.64
C ALA A 29 2.63 -1.01 -3.01
N ILE A 30 3.76 -1.64 -3.35
CA ILE A 30 5.11 -1.23 -2.92
C ILE A 30 5.40 0.23 -3.30
N ARG A 31 5.04 0.64 -4.52
CA ARG A 31 5.20 2.05 -4.94
C ARG A 31 4.33 3.00 -4.11
N VAL A 32 3.10 2.62 -3.80
CA VAL A 32 2.22 3.44 -2.95
C VAL A 32 2.80 3.57 -1.54
N VAL A 33 3.33 2.49 -0.96
CA VAL A 33 4.04 2.53 0.33
C VAL A 33 5.20 3.53 0.27
N GLY A 34 6.13 3.36 -0.68
CA GLY A 34 7.29 4.25 -0.79
C GLY A 34 6.89 5.72 -1.03
N GLN A 35 5.87 5.98 -1.84
CA GLN A 35 5.39 7.34 -2.06
C GLN A 35 4.69 7.93 -0.82
N THR A 36 4.00 7.09 -0.04
CA THR A 36 3.38 7.50 1.23
C THR A 36 4.46 7.91 2.24
N GLU A 37 5.53 7.13 2.35
CA GLU A 37 6.68 7.46 3.21
C GLU A 37 7.36 8.78 2.85
N ILE A 38 7.52 9.04 1.55
CA ILE A 38 8.03 10.31 1.02
C ILE A 38 7.10 11.46 1.43
N ASN A 39 5.79 11.29 1.27
CA ASN A 39 4.80 12.31 1.61
C ASN A 39 4.77 12.60 3.12
N ILE A 40 4.81 11.56 3.97
CA ILE A 40 4.90 11.72 5.45
C ILE A 40 6.11 12.57 5.82
N THR A 41 7.27 12.27 5.20
CA THR A 41 8.52 13.00 5.45
C THR A 41 8.41 14.45 4.97
N ALA A 42 7.88 14.67 3.76
CA ALA A 42 7.73 16.00 3.17
C ALA A 42 6.74 16.89 3.95
N ASN A 43 5.70 16.28 4.52
CA ASN A 43 4.69 16.98 5.31
C ASN A 43 5.22 17.42 6.69
N ASN A 44 6.37 16.91 7.14
CA ASN A 44 6.97 17.20 8.43
C ASN A 44 6.00 16.98 9.62
N GLN A 45 5.10 15.99 9.47
CA GLN A 45 3.99 15.76 10.40
C GLN A 45 4.33 14.84 11.57
N VAL A 46 5.50 14.17 11.57
CA VAL A 46 5.76 13.10 12.55
C VAL A 46 7.25 12.84 12.86
N ASP A 47 7.43 12.39 14.10
CA ASP A 47 8.57 11.85 14.84
C ASP A 47 9.36 10.72 14.17
N THR A 48 10.68 10.95 14.08
CA THR A 48 11.85 10.04 13.92
C THR A 48 11.77 8.75 13.10
N GLY A 49 10.64 8.43 12.46
CA GLY A 49 10.46 7.25 11.62
C GLY A 49 9.23 6.40 11.92
N PHE A 50 8.62 6.45 13.12
CA PHE A 50 7.61 5.44 13.51
C PHE A 50 6.42 5.36 12.55
N MET A 51 5.76 6.49 12.26
CA MET A 51 4.63 6.46 11.31
C MET A 51 5.08 6.02 9.91
N ARG A 52 6.24 6.51 9.46
CA ARG A 52 6.80 6.16 8.15
C ARG A 52 7.04 4.65 8.05
N ASN A 53 7.63 4.06 9.08
CA ASN A 53 7.94 2.64 9.15
C ASN A 53 6.72 1.79 9.55
N SER A 54 5.57 2.41 9.79
CA SER A 54 4.29 1.71 10.03
C SER A 54 3.44 1.57 8.77
N VAL A 55 3.89 2.12 7.64
CA VAL A 55 3.21 1.96 6.35
C VAL A 55 3.47 0.54 5.84
N TYR A 56 2.42 -0.19 5.51
CA TYR A 56 2.53 -1.57 5.06
C TYR A 56 1.53 -1.86 3.94
N PHE A 57 1.76 -2.95 3.22
CA PHE A 57 0.78 -3.49 2.28
C PHE A 57 0.46 -4.95 2.60
N ALA A 58 -0.72 -5.39 2.21
CA ALA A 58 -1.07 -6.80 2.20
C ALA A 58 -1.72 -7.16 0.86
N THR A 59 -1.43 -8.37 0.40
CA THR A 59 -2.04 -9.03 -0.76
C THR A 59 -2.75 -10.30 -0.28
N LYS A 60 -3.32 -11.06 -1.21
CA LYS A 60 -3.92 -12.38 -0.88
C LYS A 60 -2.90 -13.40 -0.38
N ASP A 61 -1.64 -13.23 -0.76
CA ASP A 61 -0.59 -14.23 -0.56
C ASP A 61 0.44 -13.80 0.50
N ASP A 62 0.55 -12.50 0.80
CA ASP A 62 1.61 -11.93 1.66
C ASP A 62 1.20 -10.60 2.35
N SER A 63 1.84 -10.25 3.46
CA SER A 63 1.67 -8.98 4.17
C SER A 63 2.97 -8.52 4.81
N THR A 64 3.29 -7.23 4.65
CA THR A 64 4.46 -6.61 5.28
C THR A 64 4.12 -5.98 6.63
N TYR A 65 2.97 -6.31 7.24
CA TYR A 65 2.60 -5.76 8.54
C TYR A 65 3.58 -6.16 9.64
N GLU A 66 4.09 -7.39 9.62
CA GLU A 66 5.07 -7.86 10.61
C GLU A 66 6.44 -7.18 10.46
N ASP A 67 6.73 -6.57 9.30
CA ASP A 67 7.93 -5.78 9.06
C ASP A 67 7.81 -4.33 9.56
N ALA A 68 6.61 -3.91 9.98
CA ALA A 68 6.36 -2.57 10.49
C ALA A 68 6.98 -2.36 11.89
N ASP A 69 7.30 -1.10 12.21
CA ASP A 69 7.81 -0.73 13.54
C ASP A 69 6.83 -1.15 14.66
N THR A 70 7.31 -1.89 15.65
CA THR A 70 6.50 -2.41 16.76
C THR A 70 6.19 -1.36 17.83
N ASP A 71 5.21 -1.64 18.68
CA ASP A 71 4.91 -0.81 19.86
C ASP A 71 6.16 -0.49 20.70
N GLY A 72 6.22 0.75 21.21
CA GLY A 72 7.28 1.14 22.14
C GLY A 72 7.50 2.65 22.24
N ALA A 73 8.59 3.02 22.91
CA ALA A 73 8.99 4.41 23.10
C ALA A 73 9.85 4.91 21.94
N TYR A 74 9.37 5.94 21.24
CA TYR A 74 10.08 6.58 20.13
C TYR A 74 10.35 8.04 20.49
N VAL A 75 11.44 8.59 19.98
CA VAL A 75 11.79 9.99 20.20
C VAL A 75 10.94 10.87 19.29
N ASN A 76 10.40 11.97 19.81
CA ASN A 76 9.63 12.90 19.01
C ASN A 76 10.48 14.00 18.34
N LEU A 77 9.89 14.80 17.46
CA LEU A 77 10.52 15.95 16.82
C LEU A 77 11.00 16.99 17.85
N GLN A 78 10.41 17.01 19.03
CA GLN A 78 10.80 17.84 20.17
C GLN A 78 11.93 17.21 21.02
N GLY A 79 12.32 15.97 20.75
CA GLY A 79 13.33 15.21 21.48
C GLY A 79 12.81 14.41 22.68
N ASP A 80 11.50 14.40 22.94
CA ASP A 80 10.88 13.66 24.04
C ASP A 80 10.59 12.20 23.65
N LEU A 81 10.78 11.27 24.59
CA LEU A 81 10.31 9.90 24.39
C LEU A 81 8.79 9.84 24.58
N VAL A 82 8.12 9.28 23.57
CA VAL A 82 6.66 9.13 23.51
C VAL A 82 6.32 7.69 23.15
N GLU A 83 5.33 7.15 23.82
CA GLU A 83 4.80 5.82 23.50
C GLU A 83 4.06 5.87 22.16
N ARG A 84 4.29 4.83 21.36
CA ARG A 84 3.70 4.63 20.05
C ARG A 84 3.18 3.21 19.96
N SER A 85 2.08 3.04 19.23
CA SER A 85 1.42 1.76 19.09
C SER A 85 0.94 1.55 17.67
N LEU A 86 1.04 0.31 17.22
CA LEU A 86 0.41 -0.17 16.01
C LEU A 86 -1.04 -0.57 16.31
N ALA A 87 -1.94 -0.08 15.50
CA ALA A 87 -3.25 -0.67 15.33
C ALA A 87 -3.10 -2.09 14.77
N PRO A 88 -4.02 -3.02 15.10
CA PRO A 88 -4.04 -4.36 14.52
C PRO A 88 -4.07 -4.32 12.99
N GLU A 89 -3.51 -5.34 12.35
CA GLU A 89 -3.54 -5.47 10.90
C GLU A 89 -4.97 -5.39 10.36
N ALA A 90 -5.19 -4.48 9.41
CA ALA A 90 -6.45 -4.39 8.69
C ALA A 90 -6.67 -5.62 7.79
N PRO A 91 -7.83 -6.29 7.86
CA PRO A 91 -8.11 -7.45 7.01
C PRO A 91 -8.31 -7.02 5.55
N LEU A 92 -7.74 -7.78 4.61
CA LEU A 92 -7.99 -7.61 3.17
C LEU A 92 -9.43 -8.04 2.83
N PRO A 93 -10.29 -7.14 2.32
CA PRO A 93 -11.62 -7.54 1.86
C PRO A 93 -11.52 -8.49 0.66
N ALA A 94 -12.38 -9.51 0.61
CA ALA A 94 -12.27 -10.62 -0.34
C ALA A 94 -12.37 -10.18 -1.82
N GLU A 95 -13.04 -9.06 -2.08
CA GLU A 95 -13.20 -8.46 -3.40
C GLU A 95 -11.96 -7.71 -3.92
N TYR A 96 -10.96 -7.47 -3.07
CA TYR A 96 -9.72 -6.76 -3.45
C TYR A 96 -8.52 -7.69 -3.49
N ASP A 97 -7.52 -7.34 -4.29
CA ASP A 97 -6.28 -8.11 -4.44
C ASP A 97 -5.13 -7.57 -3.58
N ALA A 98 -5.20 -6.30 -3.15
CA ALA A 98 -4.24 -5.69 -2.26
C ALA A 98 -4.87 -4.54 -1.44
N LEU A 99 -4.26 -4.26 -0.29
CA LEU A 99 -4.50 -3.09 0.56
C LEU A 99 -3.16 -2.41 0.87
N VAL A 100 -3.21 -1.10 1.09
CA VAL A 100 -2.10 -0.33 1.65
C VAL A 100 -2.63 0.43 2.85
N CYS A 101 -1.98 0.25 3.99
CA CYS A 101 -2.44 0.75 5.28
C CYS A 101 -1.27 1.33 6.08
N ILE A 102 -1.62 1.99 7.18
CA ILE A 102 -0.66 2.63 8.07
C ILE A 102 -1.05 2.20 9.47
N GLY A 103 -0.14 1.49 10.11
CA GLY A 103 -0.39 0.86 11.40
C GLY A 103 -0.35 1.85 12.56
N ALA A 104 0.38 2.96 12.47
CA ALA A 104 0.42 3.93 13.56
C ALA A 104 -0.99 4.44 13.92
N ASP A 105 -1.42 4.25 15.17
CA ASP A 105 -2.78 4.56 15.63
C ASP A 105 -3.19 6.03 15.44
N TYR A 106 -2.22 6.93 15.52
CA TYR A 106 -2.40 8.37 15.31
C TYR A 106 -2.34 8.80 13.82
N ALA A 107 -2.09 7.87 12.89
CA ALA A 107 -1.98 8.18 11.47
C ALA A 107 -3.25 8.79 10.88
N ILE A 108 -4.43 8.34 11.33
CA ILE A 108 -5.70 8.89 10.83
C ILE A 108 -5.83 10.39 11.14
N PHE A 109 -5.41 10.82 12.33
CA PHE A 109 -5.44 12.23 12.71
C PHE A 109 -4.47 13.06 11.88
N GLN A 110 -3.30 12.50 11.55
CA GLN A 110 -2.31 13.17 10.71
C GLN A 110 -2.76 13.24 9.24
N GLU A 111 -3.33 12.16 8.69
CA GLU A 111 -3.84 12.13 7.31
C GLU A 111 -4.96 13.16 7.11
N MET A 112 -5.80 13.38 8.14
CA MET A 112 -6.84 14.42 8.12
C MET A 112 -6.28 15.84 8.20
N ALA A 113 -5.16 16.04 8.90
CA ALA A 113 -4.53 17.35 9.02
C ALA A 113 -3.77 17.75 7.74
N ASN A 114 -3.03 16.81 7.16
CA ASN A 114 -2.38 16.96 5.87
C ASN A 114 -2.14 15.57 5.28
N SER A 115 -2.80 15.28 4.16
CA SER A 115 -2.87 13.94 3.62
C SER A 115 -1.55 13.50 2.99
N PHE A 116 -1.20 12.22 3.15
CA PHE A 116 -0.01 11.58 2.61
C PHE A 116 -0.35 10.31 1.83
N LEU A 117 -1.28 9.47 2.31
CA LEU A 117 -1.64 8.21 1.65
C LEU A 117 -2.50 8.44 0.42
N TYR A 118 -3.53 9.28 0.54
CA TYR A 118 -4.40 9.57 -0.59
C TYR A 118 -3.67 10.26 -1.76
N PRO A 119 -2.82 11.28 -1.55
CA PRO A 119 -1.97 11.83 -2.61
C PRO A 119 -1.01 10.80 -3.21
N ALA A 120 -0.44 9.88 -2.41
CA ALA A 120 0.42 8.81 -2.92
C ALA A 120 -0.34 7.90 -3.90
N LEU A 121 -1.56 7.48 -3.55
CA LEU A 121 -2.44 6.73 -4.46
C LEU A 121 -2.72 7.49 -5.76
N GLN A 122 -2.95 8.81 -5.69
CA GLN A 122 -3.19 9.62 -6.88
C GLN A 122 -1.95 9.73 -7.78
N GLN A 123 -0.77 9.92 -7.19
CA GLN A 123 0.49 10.02 -7.93
C GLN A 123 0.82 8.70 -8.63
N VAL A 124 0.80 7.59 -7.88
CA VAL A 124 1.08 6.26 -8.43
C VAL A 124 0.06 5.88 -9.49
N ARG A 125 -1.22 6.24 -9.33
CA ARG A 125 -2.25 6.07 -10.38
C ARG A 125 -1.88 6.79 -11.68
N GLY A 126 -1.25 7.96 -11.61
CA GLY A 126 -0.76 8.68 -12.78
C GLY A 126 0.30 7.91 -13.56
N GLU A 127 1.09 7.09 -12.87
CA GLU A 127 2.16 6.25 -13.43
C GLU A 127 1.65 4.90 -13.95
N VAL A 128 0.76 4.24 -13.22
CA VAL A 128 0.26 2.89 -13.49
C VAL A 128 -1.14 2.91 -14.10
N LYS A 129 -1.23 3.39 -15.33
CA LYS A 129 -2.51 3.49 -16.06
C LYS A 129 -3.19 2.12 -16.19
N GLY A 130 -4.41 2.02 -15.67
CA GLY A 130 -5.26 0.83 -15.80
C GLY A 130 -5.16 -0.20 -14.67
N ILE A 131 -4.22 -0.04 -13.73
CA ILE A 131 -4.12 -0.90 -12.53
C ILE A 131 -4.90 -0.27 -11.37
N LEU A 132 -4.75 1.04 -11.15
CA LEU A 132 -5.49 1.78 -10.13
C LEU A 132 -6.66 2.55 -10.73
N GLN A 133 -7.86 2.26 -10.23
CA GLN A 133 -9.08 2.98 -10.57
C GLN A 133 -9.72 3.56 -9.31
N ARG A 134 -10.17 4.81 -9.39
CA ARG A 134 -10.96 5.43 -8.31
C ARG A 134 -12.36 4.82 -8.34
N THR A 135 -12.74 4.14 -7.27
CA THR A 135 -14.05 3.48 -7.11
C THR A 135 -14.97 4.20 -6.12
N ALA A 136 -14.56 5.35 -5.59
CA ALA A 136 -15.31 6.05 -4.55
C ALA A 136 -16.77 6.33 -4.97
N LYS A 137 -17.72 5.89 -4.13
CA LYS A 137 -19.03 6.52 -3.98
C LYS A 137 -18.76 7.91 -3.40
N GLU A 138 -19.32 8.97 -3.97
CA GLU A 138 -19.15 10.33 -3.45
C GLU A 138 -19.63 10.39 -1.99
N ALA A 139 -18.69 10.32 -1.05
CA ALA A 139 -18.92 10.83 0.29
C ALA A 139 -18.65 12.32 0.20
N GLY A 140 -19.73 13.10 0.03
CA GLY A 140 -19.67 14.55 0.15
C GLY A 140 -19.16 14.92 1.54
N LEU A 141 -17.99 15.57 1.55
CA LEU A 141 -17.59 16.45 2.63
C LEU A 141 -18.06 17.87 2.28
#